data_AF-A0A1S8KQH1-F1
#
_entry.id   AF-A0A1S8KQH1-F1
#
_cell.length_a   1.000
_cell.length_b   1.000
_cell.length_c   1.000
_cell.angle_alpha   90.00
_cell.angle_beta   90.00
_cell.angle_gamma   90.00
#
_symmetry.space_group_name_H-M   'P 1'
#
loop_
_entity.id
_entity.type
_entity.pdbx_description
1 polymer ?
#
loop_
_entity_poly.entity_id
_entity_poly.type
_entity_poly.pdbx_seq_one_letter_code
_entity_poly.pdbx_strand_id
1 'polypeptide(L)'
;MASIQKDKYGKWFCRVSYKENGKYKTKTRKGFSTKKEAQVVAAELELQAENGFKTQIEEIIFADYFEEWVEQYKIDTGLSLLQNGSICEQ
;
A
#
# COMPACT_ATOMS: atom_id res chain seq x y z
N MET A 1 -16.26 13.03 11.31
CA MET A 1 -16.57 12.60 12.69
C MET A 1 -16.20 11.14 12.82
N ALA A 2 -15.19 10.87 13.66
CA ALA A 2 -14.71 9.52 13.93
C ALA A 2 -15.53 8.85 15.04
N SER A 3 -15.89 7.58 14.84
CA SER A 3 -16.48 6.72 15.86
C SER A 3 -15.46 5.69 16.32
N ILE A 4 -15.30 5.55 17.64
CA ILE A 4 -14.38 4.60 18.27
C ILE A 4 -15.19 3.58 19.03
N GLN A 5 -14.97 2.30 18.74
CA GLN A 5 -15.73 1.21 19.30
C GLN A 5 -14.80 0.07 19.69
N LYS A 6 -15.26 -0.77 20.62
CA LYS A 6 -14.57 -1.99 21.05
C LYS A 6 -15.20 -3.18 20.35
N ASP A 7 -14.38 -4.04 19.79
CA ASP A 7 -14.82 -5.26 19.11
C ASP A 7 -15.11 -6.38 20.11
N LYS A 8 -15.78 -7.44 19.63
CA LYS A 8 -16.12 -8.64 20.42
C LYS A 8 -14.89 -9.33 21.02
N TYR A 9 -13.74 -9.19 20.36
CA TYR A 9 -12.44 -9.74 20.79
C TYR A 9 -11.66 -8.81 21.74
N GLY A 10 -12.26 -7.71 22.16
CA GLY A 10 -11.65 -6.76 23.10
C GLY A 10 -10.69 -5.74 22.50
N LYS A 11 -10.41 -5.81 21.20
CA LYS A 11 -9.61 -4.83 20.46
C LYS A 11 -10.41 -3.57 20.16
N TRP A 12 -9.72 -2.45 20.02
CA TRP A 12 -10.32 -1.18 19.63
C TRP A 12 -10.27 -0.99 18.11
N PHE A 13 -11.27 -0.28 17.59
CA PHE A 13 -11.31 0.14 16.20
C PHE A 13 -11.86 1.56 16.07
N CYS A 14 -11.43 2.25 15.03
CA CYS A 14 -11.95 3.55 14.65
C CYS A 14 -12.56 3.48 13.24
N ARG A 15 -13.64 4.22 13.06
CA ARG A 15 -14.35 4.38 11.78
C ARG A 15 -14.52 5.86 11.50
N VAL A 16 -14.05 6.29 10.34
CA VAL A 16 -14.20 7.66 9.83
C VAL A 16 -15.02 7.64 8.57
N SER A 17 -16.11 8.41 8.56
CA SER A 17 -16.94 8.66 7.38
C SER A 17 -16.54 10.01 6.79
N TYR A 18 -16.19 10.04 5.51
CA TYR A 18 -15.82 11.24 4.78
C TYR A 18 -16.52 11.30 3.43
N LYS A 19 -16.60 12.50 2.85
CA LYS A 19 -17.22 12.74 1.55
C LYS A 19 -16.12 12.93 0.52
N GLU A 20 -16.12 12.09 -0.50
CA GLU A 20 -15.18 12.17 -1.62
C GLU A 20 -15.97 12.21 -2.93
N ASN A 21 -15.77 13.25 -3.74
CA ASN A 21 -16.45 13.43 -5.03
C ASN A 21 -17.98 13.24 -4.97
N GLY A 22 -18.61 13.77 -3.93
CA GLY A 22 -20.06 13.70 -3.73
C GLY A 22 -20.58 12.38 -3.14
N LYS A 23 -19.75 11.34 -3.01
CA LYS A 23 -20.12 10.05 -2.41
C LYS A 23 -19.55 9.91 -1.01
N TYR A 24 -20.33 9.34 -0.10
CA TYR A 24 -19.84 9.00 1.24
C TYR A 24 -19.02 7.72 1.19
N LYS A 25 -17.79 7.80 1.70
CA LYS A 25 -16.92 6.64 1.90
C LYS A 25 -16.60 6.51 3.38
N THR A 26 -16.33 5.28 3.79
CA THR A 26 -15.91 4.97 5.15
C THR A 26 -14.57 4.26 5.15
N LYS A 27 -13.64 4.77 5.96
CA LYS A 27 -12.38 4.09 6.26
C LYS A 27 -12.45 3.59 7.70
N THR A 28 -12.13 2.31 7.87
CA THR A 28 -12.13 1.66 9.17
C THR A 28 -10.74 1.11 9.42
N ARG A 29 -10.16 1.44 10.58
CA ARG A 29 -8.93 0.83 11.07
C ARG A 29 -9.26 0.03 12.33
N LYS A 30 -8.81 -1.22 12.37
CA LYS A 30 -9.07 -2.17 13.45
C LYS A 30 -7.76 -2.70 14.01
N GLY A 31 -7.81 -3.23 15.23
CA GLY A 31 -6.71 -4.01 15.79
C GLY A 31 -5.91 -3.29 16.87
N PHE A 32 -6.37 -2.12 17.33
CA PHE A 32 -5.68 -1.35 18.35
C PHE A 32 -5.80 -2.02 19.72
N SER A 33 -4.70 -2.02 20.47
CA SER A 33 -4.66 -2.61 21.81
C SER A 33 -5.22 -1.65 22.86
N THR A 34 -5.11 -0.34 22.63
CA THR A 34 -5.56 0.69 23.56
C THR A 34 -6.53 1.69 22.92
N LYS A 35 -7.40 2.26 23.76
CA LYS A 35 -8.33 3.32 23.32
C LYS A 35 -7.59 4.59 22.87
N LYS A 36 -6.48 4.92 23.56
CA LYS A 36 -5.66 6.10 23.24
C LYS A 36 -5.04 5.98 21.84
N GLU A 37 -4.49 4.82 21.51
CA GLU A 37 -3.97 4.54 20.16
C GLU A 37 -5.05 4.71 19.09
N ALA A 38 -6.23 4.15 19.32
CA ALA A 38 -7.37 4.32 18.41
C ALA A 38 -7.81 5.80 18.27
N GLN A 39 -7.69 6.61 19.33
CA GLN A 39 -7.99 8.04 19.30
C GLN A 39 -6.98 8.84 18.49
N VAL A 40 -5.68 8.56 18.65
CA VAL A 40 -4.62 9.21 17.87
C VAL A 40 -4.80 8.93 16.37
N VAL A 41 -5.02 7.66 16.03
CA VAL A 41 -5.25 7.28 14.61
C VAL A 41 -6.57 7.84 14.08
N ALA A 42 -7.61 7.95 14.92
CA ALA A 42 -8.85 8.61 14.53
C ALA A 42 -8.64 10.09 14.20
N ALA A 43 -7.84 10.82 14.99
CA ALA A 43 -7.51 12.22 14.73
C ALA A 43 -6.71 12.38 13.43
N GLU A 44 -5.74 11.50 13.19
CA GLU A 44 -4.96 11.48 11.95
C GLU A 44 -5.86 11.22 10.72
N LEU A 45 -6.80 10.27 10.81
CA LEU A 45 -7.72 9.97 9.72
C LEU A 45 -8.70 11.12 9.42
N GLU A 46 -9.12 11.89 10.43
CA GLU A 46 -9.95 13.08 10.22
C GLU A 46 -9.14 14.18 9.50
N LEU A 47 -7.87 14.38 9.88
CA LEU A 47 -6.98 15.33 9.19
C LEU A 47 -6.68 14.90 7.75
N GLN A 48 -6.53 13.60 7.50
CA GLN A 48 -6.42 13.05 6.14
C GLN A 48 -7.72 13.20 5.35
N ALA A 49 -8.87 13.06 5.99
CA ALA A 49 -10.16 13.28 5.33
C ALA A 49 -10.37 14.75 4.95
N GLU A 50 -9.90 15.69 5.79
CA GLU A 50 -9.98 17.14 5.52
C GLU A 50 -9.04 17.57 4.39
N ASN A 51 -7.79 17.09 4.42
CA ASN A 51 -6.80 17.36 3.36
C ASN A 51 -7.07 16.60 2.05
N GLY A 52 -8.09 15.74 2.03
CA GLY A 52 -8.29 14.73 1.02
C GLY A 52 -7.32 13.57 1.20
N PHE A 53 -7.83 12.34 1.11
CA PHE A 53 -6.95 11.18 1.06
C PHE A 53 -6.12 11.29 -0.21
N LYS A 54 -4.88 11.78 -0.07
CA LYS A 54 -3.85 11.60 -1.09
C LYS A 54 -3.74 10.11 -1.29
N THR A 55 -4.46 9.61 -2.30
CA THR A 55 -4.13 8.30 -2.84
C THR A 55 -2.70 8.48 -3.26
N GLN A 56 -1.80 7.80 -2.55
CA GLN A 56 -0.42 7.64 -2.96
C GLN A 56 -0.50 6.79 -4.23
N ILE A 57 -1.01 7.39 -5.30
CA ILE A 57 -0.65 7.00 -6.64
C ILE A 57 0.78 7.49 -6.63
N GLU A 58 1.71 6.61 -6.26
CA GLU A 58 3.07 6.80 -6.70
C GLU A 58 2.93 6.95 -8.21
N GLU A 59 3.08 8.19 -8.69
CA GLU A 59 3.11 8.49 -10.11
C GLU A 59 4.43 7.90 -10.62
N ILE A 60 4.51 6.57 -10.62
CA ILE A 60 5.59 5.85 -11.26
C ILE A 60 5.41 6.19 -12.73
N ILE A 61 6.39 6.92 -13.24
CA ILE A 61 6.46 7.24 -14.65
C ILE A 61 6.54 5.91 -15.36
N PHE A 62 5.79 5.75 -16.46
CA PHE A 62 5.80 4.48 -17.22
C PHE A 62 7.23 4.02 -17.56
N ALA A 63 8.17 4.97 -17.72
CA ALA A 63 9.59 4.70 -17.92
C ALA A 63 10.23 3.91 -16.76
N ASP A 64 10.06 4.34 -15.50
CA ASP A 64 10.61 3.65 -14.32
C ASP A 64 10.04 2.22 -14.20
N TYR A 65 8.73 2.06 -14.39
CA TYR A 65 8.10 0.73 -14.38
C TYR A 65 8.66 -0.19 -15.49
N PHE A 66 8.91 0.37 -16.68
CA PHE A 66 9.44 -0.39 -17.79
C PHE A 66 10.90 -0.80 -17.56
N GLU A 67 11.71 0.08 -16.96
CA GLU A 67 13.10 -0.22 -16.59
C GLU A 67 13.17 -1.37 -15.58
N GLU A 68 12.40 -1.29 -14.48
CA GLU A 68 12.35 -2.38 -13.49
C GLU A 68 11.91 -3.71 -14.11
N TRP A 69 10.92 -3.68 -15.03
CA TRP A 69 10.46 -4.89 -15.70
C TRP A 69 11.51 -5.51 -16.64
N VAL A 70 12.24 -4.68 -17.39
CA VAL A 70 13.34 -5.14 -18.26
C VAL A 70 14.46 -5.76 -17.43
N GLU A 71 14.84 -5.13 -16.32
CA GLU A 71 15.87 -5.66 -15.43
C GLU A 71 15.48 -7.02 -14.85
N GLN A 72 14.24 -7.18 -14.40
CA GLN A 72 13.77 -8.42 -13.78
C GLN A 72 13.56 -9.57 -14.78
N TYR A 73 13.14 -9.29 -16.02
CA TYR A 73 12.66 -10.33 -16.93
C TYR A 73 13.40 -10.46 -18.25
N LYS A 74 14.20 -9.47 -18.67
CA LYS A 74 14.88 -9.48 -19.98
C LYS A 74 16.38 -9.67 -19.86
N ILE A 75 17.00 -9.21 -18.77
CA ILE A 75 18.45 -9.34 -18.56
C ILE A 75 18.82 -10.76 -18.15
N ASP A 76 18.03 -11.40 -17.28
CA ASP A 76 18.26 -12.78 -16.83
C ASP A 76 18.18 -13.80 -17.99
N THR A 77 17.30 -13.57 -18.96
CA THR A 77 17.10 -14.48 -20.11
C THR A 77 18.25 -14.42 -21.13
N GLY A 78 19.14 -13.44 -21.05
CA GLY A 78 20.24 -13.23 -22.01
C GLY A 78 21.57 -13.93 -21.68
N LEU A 79 21.78 -14.36 -20.43
CA LEU A 79 23.10 -14.83 -19.97
C LEU A 79 23.24 -16.35 -19.79
N SER A 80 22.16 -17.13 -19.89
CA SER A 80 22.25 -18.60 -19.79
C SER A 80 22.60 -19.31 -21.11
N LEU A 81 22.70 -18.59 -22.23
CA LEU A 81 22.96 -19.17 -23.56
C LEU A 81 24.44 -19.22 -23.98
N LEU A 82 25.38 -18.73 -23.17
CA LEU A 82 26.82 -18.69 -23.55
C LEU A 82 27.77 -19.54 -22.69
N GLN A 83 27.27 -20.35 -21.74
CA GLN A 83 28.14 -21.23 -20.93
C GLN A 83 28.21 -22.70 -21.41
N ASN A 84 27.41 -23.12 -22.39
CA ASN A 84 27.40 -24.52 -22.87
C ASN A 84 28.04 -24.67 -24.26
N GLY A 85 29.19 -24.03 -24.48
CA GLY A 85 29.83 -23.94 -25.80
C GLY A 85 31.36 -23.93 -25.78
N SER A 86 31.97 -24.73 -24.91
CA SER A 86 33.40 -25.10 -24.93
C SER A 86 33.47 -26.34 -24.06
N ILE A 87 33.93 -27.52 -24.47
CA ILE A 87 35.13 -27.86 -25.24
C ILE A 87 34.90 -29.31 -25.70
N CYS A 88 34.99 -29.58 -27.00
CA CYS A 88 35.11 -30.95 -27.53
C CYS A 88 36.44 -30.99 -28.27
N GLU A 89 37.49 -31.44 -27.58
CA GLU A 89 38.76 -31.80 -28.20
C GLU A 89 39.48 -32.75 -27.24
N GLN A 90 39.40 -34.07 -27.52
CA GLN A 90 40.48 -35.07 -27.58
C GLN A 90 39.91 -36.37 -28.16
#